data_AF-A0A2N1UZ70-F1
#
_entry.id   AF-A0A2N1UZ70-F1
#
_cell.length_a   1.000
_cell.length_b   1.000
_cell.length_c   1.000
_cell.angle_alpha   90.00
_cell.angle_beta   90.00
_cell.angle_gamma   90.00
#
_symmetry.space_group_name_H-M   'P 1'
#
loop_
_entity.id
_entity.type
_entity.pdbx_description
1 polymer ?
#
loop_
_entity_poly.entity_id
_entity_poly.type
_entity_poly.pdbx_seq_one_letter_code
_entity_poly.pdbx_strand_id
1 'polypeptide(L)'
;MHSGSGAPSSEPVRSPGSVPLDSQRFSPQDPIHLSIRRLLAEAAHYLPAQGPLAVFVHHNTLHAFEHLPFEQGTEQAAVLYGCEPYLSEDRYRLELERGRIRVAELETVLAEELAAGGDPVIAGLLTRSQLYMGMLMDPVPQATEAEIQWLIAAGEGVRSFHRRCTPWLRRQILAETRQWVMRELRTVHRQDAQLAPEHQPDAHLRGLSQDVLARWNEARIESWSSAVWEEVTLTLLWRLCRSGTHALLQPPQEPLPWLRLHDALSVLHGQDPDQLVNELLIRFCASFA
;
A
#
# COMPACT_ATOMS: atom_id res chain seq x y z
N MET A 1 -67.41 20.39 36.14
CA MET A 1 -67.53 19.68 34.85
C MET A 1 -66.11 19.47 34.32
N HIS A 2 -65.72 18.19 34.23
CA HIS A 2 -64.53 17.54 33.62
C HIS A 2 -63.14 18.23 33.69
N SER A 3 -62.12 17.70 34.39
CA SER A 3 -61.33 16.46 34.13
C SER A 3 -60.68 16.49 32.73
N GLY A 4 -59.40 16.24 32.46
CA GLY A 4 -58.22 15.75 33.17
C GLY A 4 -57.10 15.55 32.12
N SER A 5 -55.85 15.42 32.60
CA SER A 5 -54.57 15.30 31.88
C SER A 5 -54.44 14.12 30.89
N GLY A 6 -53.55 14.22 29.88
CA GLY A 6 -53.05 13.06 29.13
C GLY A 6 -52.12 13.39 27.95
N ALA A 7 -50.81 13.17 28.12
CA ALA A 7 -49.81 13.14 27.05
C ALA A 7 -50.03 11.93 26.11
N PRO A 8 -49.57 11.98 24.84
CA PRO A 8 -49.72 10.85 23.93
C PRO A 8 -48.73 9.74 24.29
N SER A 9 -49.27 8.65 24.83
CA SER A 9 -48.57 7.40 25.11
C SER A 9 -48.15 6.72 23.81
N SER A 10 -46.86 6.40 23.70
CA SER A 10 -46.29 5.49 22.71
C SER A 10 -46.97 4.11 22.77
N GLU A 11 -47.60 3.68 21.68
CA GLU A 11 -48.11 2.32 21.54
C GLU A 11 -46.95 1.30 21.54
N PRO A 12 -46.97 0.27 22.40
CA PRO A 12 -46.07 -0.86 22.23
C PRO A 12 -46.55 -1.71 21.05
N VAL A 13 -45.62 -2.07 20.16
CA VAL A 13 -45.80 -3.08 19.11
C VAL A 13 -46.36 -4.35 19.77
N ARG A 14 -47.58 -4.75 19.39
CA ARG A 14 -48.20 -5.99 19.86
C ARG A 14 -47.41 -7.18 19.33
N SER A 15 -46.70 -7.88 20.21
CA SER A 15 -46.23 -9.24 19.95
C SER A 15 -47.42 -10.13 19.57
N PRO A 16 -47.32 -11.01 18.55
CA PRO A 16 -48.41 -11.92 18.19
C PRO A 16 -48.75 -12.78 19.41
N GLY A 17 -50.05 -12.80 19.74
CA GLY A 17 -50.58 -13.26 21.01
C GLY A 17 -50.07 -14.63 21.45
N SER A 18 -49.51 -14.68 22.66
CA SER A 18 -49.38 -15.92 23.42
C SER A 18 -50.79 -16.44 23.72
N VAL A 19 -51.21 -17.49 23.02
CA VAL A 19 -52.36 -18.29 23.44
C VAL A 19 -52.07 -18.76 24.87
N PRO A 20 -52.97 -18.54 25.85
CA PRO A 20 -52.77 -19.08 27.19
C PRO A 20 -52.73 -20.60 27.08
N LEU A 21 -51.55 -21.18 27.30
CA LEU A 21 -51.40 -22.63 27.44
C LEU A 21 -52.08 -23.01 28.75
N ASP A 22 -53.26 -23.62 28.63
CA ASP A 22 -54.03 -24.18 29.72
C ASP A 22 -53.23 -25.37 30.31
N SER A 23 -52.37 -25.08 31.28
CA SER A 23 -51.45 -26.03 31.91
C SER A 23 -52.16 -27.17 32.66
N GLN A 24 -53.49 -27.12 32.77
CA GLN A 24 -54.31 -28.15 33.39
C GLN A 24 -54.82 -29.22 32.41
N ARG A 25 -54.64 -29.08 31.09
CA ARG A 25 -55.14 -30.06 30.10
C ARG A 25 -54.24 -31.24 29.82
N PHE A 26 -52.97 -31.18 30.21
CA PHE A 26 -51.99 -32.21 29.85
C PHE A 26 -51.46 -32.90 31.10
N SER A 27 -51.95 -34.10 31.38
CA SER A 27 -51.34 -34.95 32.39
C SER A 27 -49.94 -35.36 31.92
N PRO A 28 -48.88 -35.29 32.76
CA PRO A 28 -47.55 -35.76 32.38
C PRO A 28 -47.51 -37.23 31.92
N GLN A 29 -48.53 -38.00 32.33
CA GLN A 29 -48.74 -39.41 32.01
C GLN A 29 -49.65 -39.64 30.79
N ASP A 30 -50.13 -38.58 30.13
CA ASP A 30 -50.91 -38.70 28.91
C ASP A 30 -50.07 -39.43 27.84
N PRO A 31 -50.57 -40.52 27.25
CA PRO A 31 -49.85 -41.28 26.22
C PRO A 31 -49.39 -40.41 25.05
N ILE A 32 -50.13 -39.37 24.69
CA ILE A 32 -49.73 -38.43 23.62
C ILE A 32 -48.54 -37.58 24.08
N HIS A 33 -48.58 -37.06 25.31
CA HIS A 33 -47.48 -36.26 25.87
C HIS A 33 -46.19 -37.08 26.03
N LEU A 34 -46.30 -38.35 26.46
CA LEU A 34 -45.17 -39.28 26.54
C LEU A 34 -44.60 -39.61 25.16
N SER A 35 -45.47 -39.80 24.15
CA SER A 35 -45.06 -40.05 22.76
C SER A 35 -44.31 -38.84 22.18
N ILE A 36 -44.85 -37.62 22.34
CA ILE A 36 -44.20 -36.39 21.90
C ILE A 36 -42.84 -36.21 22.60
N ARG A 37 -42.76 -36.43 23.92
CA ARG A 37 -41.48 -36.35 24.65
C ARG A 37 -40.44 -37.35 24.14
N ARG A 38 -40.85 -38.58 23.81
CA ARG A 38 -39.96 -39.59 23.23
C ARG A 38 -39.45 -39.15 21.86
N LEU A 39 -40.35 -38.68 20.99
CA LEU A 39 -39.99 -38.18 19.66
C LEU A 39 -39.07 -36.95 19.74
N LEU A 40 -39.29 -36.04 20.68
CA LEU A 40 -38.41 -34.89 20.91
C LEU A 40 -37.03 -35.31 21.41
N ALA A 41 -36.96 -36.28 22.33
CA ALA A 41 -35.67 -36.80 22.82
C ALA A 41 -34.87 -37.51 21.72
N GLU A 42 -35.56 -38.22 20.83
CA GLU A 42 -34.95 -38.88 19.68
C GLU A 42 -34.51 -37.86 18.62
N ALA A 43 -35.35 -36.86 18.31
CA ALA A 43 -35.00 -35.77 17.41
C ALA A 43 -33.83 -34.92 17.93
N ALA A 44 -33.75 -34.69 19.25
CA ALA A 44 -32.68 -33.93 19.87
C ALA A 44 -31.29 -34.58 19.68
N HIS A 45 -31.22 -35.90 19.49
CA HIS A 45 -29.96 -36.59 19.18
C HIS A 45 -29.39 -36.19 17.80
N TYR A 46 -30.26 -35.77 16.88
CA TYR A 46 -29.88 -35.32 15.54
C TYR A 46 -29.71 -33.80 15.44
N LEU A 47 -30.04 -33.05 16.50
CA LEU A 47 -29.81 -31.62 16.57
C LEU A 47 -28.37 -31.35 17.06
N PRO A 48 -27.70 -30.31 16.53
CA PRO A 48 -26.41 -29.91 17.06
C PRO A 48 -26.55 -29.57 18.56
N ALA A 49 -25.64 -30.10 19.38
CA ALA A 49 -25.63 -29.84 20.83
C ALA A 49 -25.35 -28.37 21.18
N GLN A 50 -24.86 -27.58 20.21
CA GLN A 50 -24.60 -26.17 20.35
C GLN A 50 -25.82 -25.37 19.86
N GLY A 51 -26.32 -24.47 20.72
CA GLY A 51 -27.39 -23.55 20.35
C GLY A 51 -26.95 -22.55 19.27
N PRO A 52 -27.90 -21.87 18.60
CA PRO A 52 -27.57 -20.86 17.60
C PRO A 52 -26.70 -19.77 18.22
N LEU A 53 -25.53 -19.55 17.64
CA LEU A 53 -24.58 -18.52 18.07
C LEU A 53 -25.20 -17.14 17.80
N ALA A 54 -25.70 -16.49 18.86
CA ALA A 54 -26.27 -15.15 18.77
C ALA A 54 -25.21 -14.06 18.55
N VAL A 55 -23.94 -14.37 18.85
CA VAL A 55 -22.80 -13.44 18.73
C VAL A 55 -21.62 -14.21 18.18
N PHE A 56 -21.02 -13.69 17.10
CA PHE A 56 -19.79 -14.23 16.54
C PHE A 56 -18.61 -13.68 17.35
N VAL A 57 -18.02 -14.51 18.21
CA VAL A 57 -16.74 -14.19 18.86
C VAL A 57 -15.65 -14.72 17.94
N HIS A 58 -15.07 -13.87 17.12
CA HIS A 58 -13.84 -14.25 16.43
C HIS A 58 -12.74 -14.43 17.48
N HIS A 59 -12.01 -15.55 17.44
CA HIS A 59 -10.73 -15.58 18.12
C HIS A 59 -9.81 -14.60 17.41
N ASN A 60 -9.21 -13.69 18.17
CA ASN A 60 -8.17 -12.81 17.64
C ASN A 60 -7.11 -13.70 16.97
N THR A 61 -6.89 -13.53 15.67
CA THR A 61 -5.89 -14.34 14.93
C THR A 61 -4.48 -14.10 15.46
N LEU A 62 -4.27 -13.00 16.19
CA LEU A 62 -3.02 -12.69 16.87
C LEU A 62 -2.96 -13.19 18.33
N HIS A 63 -3.94 -13.96 18.82
CA HIS A 63 -3.99 -14.40 20.22
C HIS A 63 -2.70 -15.13 20.66
N ALA A 64 -2.11 -15.94 19.79
CA ALA A 64 -0.84 -16.62 20.07
C ALA A 64 0.35 -15.65 20.25
N PHE A 65 0.22 -14.41 19.79
CA PHE A 65 1.25 -13.38 19.76
C PHE A 65 0.93 -12.20 20.69
N GLU A 66 -0.10 -12.28 21.53
CA GLU A 66 -0.50 -11.18 22.44
C GLU A 66 0.56 -10.81 23.50
N HIS A 67 1.54 -11.69 23.68
CA HIS A 67 2.70 -11.42 24.54
C HIS A 67 3.76 -10.53 23.88
N LEU A 68 3.61 -10.19 22.59
CA LEU A 68 4.51 -9.35 21.81
C LEU A 68 3.90 -7.96 21.57
N PRO A 69 4.74 -6.93 21.34
CA PRO A 69 4.29 -5.68 20.74
C PRO A 69 3.53 -5.92 19.42
N PHE A 70 2.54 -5.08 19.13
CA PHE A 70 1.62 -5.31 18.03
C PHE A 70 2.32 -5.50 16.67
N GLU A 71 3.28 -4.65 16.30
CA GLU A 71 3.99 -4.79 15.01
C GLU A 71 4.72 -6.14 14.93
N GLN A 72 5.45 -6.51 15.99
CA GLN A 72 6.19 -7.77 16.06
C GLN A 72 5.28 -8.99 16.02
N GLY A 73 4.15 -8.94 16.74
CA GLY A 73 3.16 -10.02 16.72
C GLY A 73 2.52 -10.18 15.35
N THR A 74 2.26 -9.07 14.66
CA THR A 74 1.65 -9.09 13.33
C THR A 74 2.63 -9.59 12.26
N GLU A 75 3.91 -9.20 12.34
CA GLU A 75 4.97 -9.72 11.45
C GLU A 75 5.21 -11.21 11.65
N GLN A 76 5.28 -11.68 12.90
CA GLN A 76 5.43 -13.11 13.17
C GLN A 76 4.22 -13.91 12.69
N ALA A 77 3.02 -13.38 12.89
CA ALA A 77 1.79 -13.99 12.38
C ALA A 77 1.78 -14.04 10.85
N ALA A 78 2.24 -12.99 10.17
CA ALA A 78 2.35 -12.96 8.71
C ALA A 78 3.28 -14.05 8.16
N VAL A 79 4.44 -14.22 8.78
CA VAL A 79 5.38 -15.29 8.43
C VAL A 79 4.77 -16.67 8.68
N LEU A 80 4.12 -16.86 9.84
CA LEU A 80 3.54 -18.15 10.21
C LEU A 80 2.36 -18.52 9.30
N TYR A 81 1.48 -17.58 9.00
CA TYR A 81 0.24 -17.81 8.26
C TYR A 81 0.39 -17.58 6.76
N GLY A 82 1.52 -17.02 6.29
CA GLY A 82 1.75 -16.70 4.89
C GLY A 82 0.76 -15.67 4.36
N CYS A 83 0.52 -14.60 5.12
CA CYS A 83 -0.43 -13.55 4.75
C CYS A 83 0.23 -12.17 4.77
N GLU A 84 -0.44 -11.20 4.14
CA GLU A 84 -0.05 -9.79 4.20
C GLU A 84 -0.68 -9.14 5.45
N PRO A 85 0.12 -8.74 6.45
CA PRO A 85 -0.38 -8.22 7.72
C PRO A 85 -0.89 -6.77 7.63
N TYR A 86 -0.46 -6.06 6.59
CA TYR A 86 -0.69 -4.64 6.41
C TYR A 86 -1.54 -4.37 5.17
N LEU A 87 -2.12 -3.17 5.12
CA LEU A 87 -2.77 -2.71 3.90
C LEU A 87 -1.73 -2.57 2.77
N SER A 88 -2.17 -2.71 1.52
CA SER A 88 -1.32 -2.38 0.38
C SER A 88 -0.90 -0.91 0.41
N GLU A 89 0.24 -0.59 -0.20
CA GLU A 89 0.75 0.77 -0.26
C GLU A 89 -0.29 1.75 -0.86
N ASP A 90 -1.00 1.32 -1.91
CA ASP A 90 -2.06 2.11 -2.54
C ASP A 90 -3.23 2.40 -1.60
N ARG A 91 -3.55 1.46 -0.69
CA ARG A 91 -4.56 1.68 0.34
C ARG A 91 -4.07 2.71 1.33
N TYR A 92 -2.86 2.61 1.87
CA TYR A 92 -2.31 3.64 2.77
C TYR A 92 -2.28 5.02 2.11
N ARG A 93 -1.96 5.11 0.82
CA ARG A 93 -2.00 6.38 0.07
C ARG A 93 -3.41 6.94 -0.05
N LEU A 94 -4.42 6.11 -0.29
CA LEU A 94 -5.82 6.56 -0.27
C LEU A 94 -6.21 7.09 1.11
N GLU A 95 -5.72 6.47 2.18
CA GLU A 95 -5.91 6.93 3.56
C GLU A 95 -5.23 8.28 3.84
N LEU A 96 -4.08 8.54 3.22
CA LEU A 96 -3.39 9.83 3.23
C LEU A 96 -4.16 10.90 2.43
N GLU A 97 -4.60 10.57 1.22
CA GLU A 97 -5.36 11.48 0.35
C GLU A 97 -6.70 11.90 0.97
N ARG A 98 -7.38 10.98 1.67
CA ARG A 98 -8.62 11.27 2.40
C ARG A 98 -8.40 11.96 3.76
N GLY A 99 -7.15 12.19 4.14
CA GLY A 99 -6.76 12.89 5.36
C GLY A 99 -6.92 12.07 6.65
N ARG A 100 -7.10 10.74 6.56
CA ARG A 100 -7.07 9.87 7.75
C ARG A 100 -5.64 9.73 8.27
N ILE A 101 -4.68 9.61 7.37
CA ILE A 101 -3.26 9.76 7.67
C ILE A 101 -2.90 11.21 7.34
N ARG A 102 -2.26 11.92 8.26
CA ARG A 102 -1.86 13.32 8.06
C ARG A 102 -0.36 13.42 7.76
N VAL A 103 0.02 14.35 6.89
CA VAL A 103 1.45 14.59 6.57
C VAL A 103 2.27 14.88 7.81
N ALA A 104 1.76 15.67 8.76
CA ALA A 104 2.44 15.96 10.02
C ALA A 104 2.66 14.71 10.90
N GLU A 105 1.78 13.70 10.80
CA GLU A 105 1.97 12.43 11.50
C GLU A 105 3.09 11.62 10.85
N LEU A 106 3.16 11.61 9.51
CA LEU A 106 4.28 11.01 8.78
C LEU A 106 5.62 11.69 9.13
N GLU A 107 5.64 13.02 9.22
CA GLU A 107 6.84 13.77 9.64
C GLU A 107 7.29 13.36 11.04
N THR A 108 6.34 13.23 11.97
CA THR A 108 6.62 12.84 13.36
C THR A 108 7.17 11.43 13.43
N VAL A 109 6.48 10.47 12.81
CA VAL A 109 6.91 9.06 12.80
C VAL A 109 8.26 8.91 12.11
N LEU A 110 8.50 9.58 10.98
CA LEU A 110 9.80 9.53 10.31
C LEU A 110 10.92 10.12 11.17
N ALA A 111 10.66 11.19 11.93
CA ALA A 111 11.65 11.77 12.83
C ALA A 111 11.98 10.80 13.98
N GLU A 112 10.99 10.10 14.51
CA GLU A 112 11.16 9.09 15.56
C GLU A 112 11.93 7.86 15.04
N GLU A 113 11.51 7.29 13.91
CA GLU A 113 12.12 6.09 13.30
C GLU A 113 13.56 6.33 12.83
N LEU A 114 13.82 7.48 12.18
CA LEU A 114 15.14 7.78 11.67
C LEU A 114 16.08 8.32 12.75
N ALA A 115 15.54 8.95 13.80
CA ALA A 115 16.27 9.62 14.87
C ALA A 115 17.48 10.43 14.32
N ALA A 116 18.66 10.30 14.94
CA ALA A 116 19.89 10.95 14.47
C ALA A 116 20.37 10.47 13.09
N GLY A 117 19.82 9.38 12.56
CA GLY A 117 20.11 8.89 11.22
C GLY A 117 19.35 9.66 10.12
N GLY A 118 18.43 10.57 10.43
CA GLY A 118 17.68 11.34 9.43
C GLY A 118 18.48 12.44 8.74
N ASP A 119 19.50 12.97 9.43
CA ASP A 119 20.24 14.18 9.07
C ASP A 119 21.27 14.07 7.94
N PRO A 120 21.94 12.91 7.69
CA PRO A 120 22.96 12.82 6.65
C PRO A 120 22.44 13.32 5.30
N VAL A 121 23.17 14.27 4.71
CA VAL A 121 22.86 14.82 3.40
C VAL A 121 23.32 13.84 2.32
N ILE A 122 22.37 13.35 1.54
CA ILE A 122 22.61 12.46 0.42
C ILE A 122 22.96 13.31 -0.81
N ALA A 123 24.15 13.05 -1.36
CA ALA A 123 24.66 13.70 -2.57
C ALA A 123 24.66 15.24 -2.53
N GLY A 124 24.67 15.85 -1.34
CA GLY A 124 24.59 17.31 -1.18
C GLY A 124 23.23 17.93 -1.52
N LEU A 125 22.21 17.12 -1.80
CA LEU A 125 20.91 17.58 -2.29
C LEU A 125 19.85 17.66 -1.20
N LEU A 126 19.75 16.61 -0.38
CA LEU A 126 18.64 16.42 0.55
C LEU A 126 19.06 15.51 1.70
N THR A 127 18.43 15.65 2.86
CA THR A 127 18.66 14.75 3.99
C THR A 127 17.98 13.41 3.75
N ARG A 128 18.43 12.35 4.44
CA ARG A 128 17.77 11.05 4.38
C ARG A 128 16.29 11.16 4.76
N SER A 129 15.94 11.97 5.77
CA SER A 129 14.54 12.21 6.14
C SER A 129 13.73 12.84 5.00
N GLN A 130 14.29 13.84 4.31
CA GLN A 130 13.64 14.45 3.14
C GLN A 130 13.46 13.45 1.98
N LEU A 131 14.41 12.53 1.79
CA LEU A 131 14.28 11.46 0.79
C LEU A 131 13.07 10.56 1.09
N TYR A 132 13.01 10.04 2.32
CA TYR A 132 11.94 9.13 2.75
C TYR A 132 10.58 9.82 2.71
N MET A 133 10.50 11.08 3.15
CA MET A 133 9.28 11.87 3.03
C MET A 133 8.87 12.02 1.56
N GLY A 134 9.82 12.33 0.67
CA GLY A 134 9.57 12.38 -0.77
C GLY A 134 9.02 11.06 -1.32
N MET A 135 9.61 9.92 -0.93
CA MET A 135 9.16 8.59 -1.37
C MET A 135 7.76 8.23 -0.87
N LEU A 136 7.44 8.60 0.38
CA LEU A 136 6.12 8.35 0.97
C LEU A 136 5.03 9.23 0.35
N MET A 137 5.38 10.48 0.04
CA MET A 137 4.45 11.43 -0.56
C MET A 137 4.26 11.14 -2.05
N ASP A 138 5.33 10.86 -2.78
CA ASP A 138 5.37 10.69 -4.24
C ASP A 138 5.72 9.25 -4.63
N PRO A 139 4.71 8.43 -5.04
CA PRO A 139 4.93 7.08 -5.51
C PRO A 139 5.94 7.06 -6.66
N VAL A 140 6.92 6.16 -6.58
CA VAL A 140 7.63 5.71 -7.78
C VAL A 140 6.81 4.58 -8.37
N PRO A 141 6.20 4.74 -9.57
CA PRO A 141 5.39 3.68 -10.16
C PRO A 141 6.22 2.41 -10.30
N GLN A 142 5.68 1.30 -9.79
CA GLN A 142 6.19 -0.03 -10.11
C GLN A 142 5.82 -0.30 -11.56
N ALA A 143 6.82 -0.40 -12.42
CA ALA A 143 6.64 -0.65 -13.84
C ALA A 143 7.65 -1.70 -14.28
N THR A 144 7.19 -2.63 -15.11
CA THR A 144 8.05 -3.59 -15.81
C THR A 144 9.02 -2.85 -16.72
N GLU A 145 10.12 -3.51 -17.09
CA GLU A 145 11.07 -2.93 -18.03
C GLU A 145 10.38 -2.51 -19.34
N ALA A 146 9.47 -3.33 -19.86
CA ALA A 146 8.70 -3.03 -21.07
C ALA A 146 7.82 -1.78 -20.93
N GLU A 147 7.16 -1.62 -19.78
CA GLU A 147 6.34 -0.42 -19.49
C GLU A 147 7.20 0.84 -19.38
N ILE A 148 8.36 0.75 -18.72
CA ILE A 148 9.31 1.87 -18.62
C ILE A 148 9.83 2.24 -20.01
N GLN A 149 10.24 1.25 -20.82
CA GLN A 149 10.70 1.48 -22.18
C GLN A 149 9.62 2.12 -23.04
N TRP A 150 8.37 1.66 -22.95
CA TRP A 150 7.24 2.25 -23.64
C TRP A 150 6.96 3.69 -23.19
N LEU A 151 6.94 3.96 -21.88
CA LEU A 151 6.66 5.29 -21.33
C LEU A 151 7.72 6.33 -21.73
N ILE A 152 8.98 5.91 -21.81
CA ILE A 152 10.08 6.73 -22.32
C ILE A 152 9.98 6.92 -23.83
N ALA A 153 9.68 5.86 -24.60
CA ALA A 153 9.58 5.92 -26.06
C ALA A 153 8.37 6.71 -26.56
N ALA A 154 7.21 6.58 -25.89
CA ALA A 154 6.01 7.37 -26.12
C ALA A 154 6.22 8.85 -25.75
N GLY A 155 7.26 9.14 -24.97
CA GLY A 155 7.74 10.48 -24.63
C GLY A 155 7.02 11.13 -23.46
N GLU A 156 6.06 10.47 -22.81
CA GLU A 156 5.29 11.08 -21.73
C GLU A 156 6.12 11.29 -20.45
N GLY A 157 7.08 10.40 -20.16
CA GLY A 157 7.89 10.48 -18.94
C GLY A 157 8.94 11.58 -18.89
N VAL A 158 9.34 12.14 -20.04
CA VAL A 158 10.49 13.06 -20.15
C VAL A 158 10.10 14.41 -20.80
N ARG A 159 8.82 14.60 -21.16
CA ARG A 159 8.37 15.85 -21.81
C ARG A 159 7.89 16.92 -20.86
N SER A 160 7.43 16.55 -19.67
CA SER A 160 6.88 17.49 -18.72
C SER A 160 7.18 17.11 -17.28
N PHE A 161 7.38 18.12 -16.43
CA PHE A 161 7.55 17.89 -15.00
C PHE A 161 6.34 17.19 -14.40
N HIS A 162 6.57 16.35 -13.39
CA HIS A 162 5.51 15.75 -12.61
C HIS A 162 4.55 16.82 -12.06
N ARG A 163 3.24 16.50 -11.99
CA ARG A 163 2.17 17.43 -11.59
C ARG A 163 2.37 18.11 -10.23
N ARG A 164 3.15 17.50 -9.33
CA ARG A 164 3.47 18.05 -8.00
C ARG A 164 4.70 18.96 -7.99
N CYS A 165 5.46 19.05 -9.08
CA CYS A 165 6.51 20.04 -9.22
C CYS A 165 5.90 21.44 -9.21
N THR A 166 6.27 22.24 -8.21
CA THR A 166 5.71 23.58 -8.07
C THR A 166 6.11 24.46 -9.27
N PRO A 167 5.27 25.42 -9.69
CA PRO A 167 5.60 26.29 -10.82
C PRO A 167 6.91 27.08 -10.62
N TRP A 168 7.24 27.42 -9.38
CA TRP A 168 8.49 28.10 -9.05
C TRP A 168 9.69 27.17 -9.21
N LEU A 169 9.65 25.96 -8.66
CA LEU A 169 10.73 24.98 -8.77
C LEU A 169 10.99 24.63 -10.24
N ARG A 170 9.93 24.41 -11.02
CA ARG A 170 10.02 24.21 -12.48
C ARG A 170 10.75 25.36 -13.17
N ARG A 171 10.38 26.62 -12.88
CA ARG A 171 11.05 27.80 -13.47
C ARG A 171 12.52 27.88 -13.07
N GLN A 172 12.83 27.60 -11.81
CA GLN A 172 14.19 27.62 -11.30
C GLN A 172 15.06 26.58 -12.00
N ILE A 173 14.64 25.31 -12.01
CA ILE A 173 15.37 24.21 -12.66
C ILE A 173 15.62 24.55 -14.13
N LEU A 174 14.58 25.00 -14.85
CA LEU A 174 14.72 25.39 -16.26
C LEU A 174 15.71 26.54 -16.46
N ALA A 175 15.67 27.56 -15.60
CA ALA A 175 16.56 28.71 -15.69
C ALA A 175 18.02 28.32 -15.42
N GLU A 176 18.27 27.52 -14.39
CA GLU A 176 19.60 27.03 -14.02
C GLU A 176 20.16 26.11 -15.11
N THR A 177 19.38 25.14 -15.60
CA THR A 177 19.80 24.26 -16.69
C THR A 177 20.08 25.06 -17.96
N ARG A 178 19.23 26.03 -18.32
CA ARG A 178 19.48 26.90 -19.49
C ARG A 178 20.77 27.71 -19.34
N GLN A 179 21.00 28.32 -18.18
CA GLN A 179 22.23 29.08 -17.93
C GLN A 179 23.47 28.19 -18.01
N TRP A 180 23.40 26.98 -17.47
CA TRP A 180 24.47 26.00 -17.53
C TRP A 180 24.76 25.55 -18.97
N VAL A 181 23.74 25.12 -19.72
CA VAL A 181 23.87 24.73 -21.14
C VAL A 181 24.45 25.87 -21.97
N MET A 182 23.94 27.10 -21.84
CA MET A 182 24.44 28.24 -22.59
C MET A 182 25.90 28.59 -22.22
N ARG A 183 26.33 28.35 -20.98
CA ARG A 183 27.72 28.51 -20.56
C ARG A 183 28.60 27.45 -21.22
N GLU A 184 28.19 26.18 -21.17
CA GLU A 184 28.92 25.06 -21.78
C GLU A 184 29.05 25.20 -23.29
N LEU A 185 28.00 25.62 -23.98
CA LEU A 185 28.09 25.88 -25.42
C LEU A 185 29.11 26.98 -25.73
N ARG A 186 29.11 28.07 -24.94
CA ARG A 186 30.10 29.14 -25.11
C ARG A 186 31.52 28.68 -24.79
N THR A 187 31.74 27.76 -23.86
CA THR A 187 33.07 27.23 -23.57
C THR A 187 33.55 26.28 -24.66
N VAL A 188 32.67 25.43 -25.21
CA VAL A 188 32.98 24.59 -26.39
C VAL A 188 33.32 25.45 -27.61
N HIS A 189 32.55 26.49 -27.91
CA HIS A 189 32.85 27.43 -28.99
C HIS A 189 34.12 28.25 -28.74
N ARG A 190 34.57 28.37 -27.48
CA ARG A 190 35.79 29.09 -27.09
C ARG A 190 36.99 28.16 -26.92
N GLN A 191 36.82 26.83 -26.97
CA GLN A 191 37.88 25.82 -26.80
C GLN A 191 38.87 25.72 -27.97
N ASP A 192 38.73 26.58 -29.00
CA ASP A 192 39.86 26.98 -29.87
C ASP A 192 40.90 27.87 -29.14
N ALA A 193 40.66 28.27 -27.89
CA ALA A 193 41.59 29.01 -27.05
C ALA A 193 41.75 28.35 -25.66
N GLN A 194 42.99 28.01 -25.32
CA GLN A 194 43.37 27.29 -24.10
C GLN A 194 42.78 27.89 -22.80
N LEU A 195 42.19 27.03 -21.96
CA LEU A 195 41.79 27.38 -20.58
C LEU A 195 42.21 26.28 -19.58
N ALA A 196 42.57 26.75 -18.38
CA ALA A 196 43.20 26.02 -17.27
C ALA A 196 42.34 24.89 -16.64
N PRO A 197 42.98 23.86 -16.04
CA PRO A 197 42.34 22.58 -15.67
C PRO A 197 41.42 22.59 -14.43
N GLU A 198 41.16 23.74 -13.82
CA GLU A 198 40.69 23.80 -12.43
C GLU A 198 39.15 23.75 -12.28
N HIS A 199 38.41 23.88 -13.39
CA HIS A 199 36.94 23.88 -13.41
C HIS A 199 36.36 23.06 -14.56
N GLN A 200 37.08 22.04 -15.03
CA GLN A 200 36.57 21.20 -16.11
C GLN A 200 35.32 20.45 -15.63
N PRO A 201 34.13 20.70 -16.23
CA PRO A 201 32.98 19.85 -15.96
C PRO A 201 33.37 18.42 -16.30
N ASP A 202 32.90 17.49 -15.47
CA ASP A 202 33.15 16.06 -15.61
C ASP A 202 33.00 15.66 -17.08
N ALA A 203 34.03 15.05 -17.68
CA ALA A 203 34.08 14.79 -19.11
C ALA A 203 32.85 13.98 -19.59
N HIS A 204 32.33 13.15 -18.67
CA HIS A 204 31.09 12.40 -18.82
C HIS A 204 29.84 13.27 -18.94
N LEU A 205 29.68 14.29 -18.08
CA LEU A 205 28.57 15.24 -18.14
C LEU A 205 28.57 16.00 -19.47
N ARG A 206 29.76 16.36 -19.96
CA ARG A 206 29.90 17.05 -21.25
C ARG A 206 29.46 16.16 -22.41
N GLY A 207 29.93 14.91 -22.46
CA GLY A 207 29.49 13.95 -23.50
C GLY A 207 27.98 13.74 -23.51
N LEU A 208 27.39 13.51 -22.33
CA LEU A 208 25.93 13.36 -22.20
C LEU A 208 25.16 14.58 -22.68
N SER A 209 25.66 15.79 -22.38
CA SER A 209 25.03 17.04 -22.81
C SER A 209 25.10 17.24 -24.32
N GLN A 210 26.25 16.99 -24.95
CA GLN A 210 26.42 17.13 -26.40
C GLN A 210 25.51 16.17 -27.16
N ASP A 211 25.43 14.91 -26.72
CA ASP A 211 24.55 13.91 -27.32
C ASP A 211 23.06 14.28 -27.22
N VAL A 212 22.65 14.97 -26.15
CA VAL A 212 21.28 15.48 -26.03
C VAL A 212 21.10 16.68 -26.95
N LEU A 213 21.97 17.68 -26.90
CA LEU A 213 21.84 18.92 -27.69
C LEU A 213 21.86 18.65 -29.20
N ALA A 214 22.66 17.68 -29.65
CA ALA A 214 22.69 17.24 -31.05
C ALA A 214 21.33 16.73 -31.54
N ARG A 215 20.55 16.06 -30.69
CA ARG A 215 19.21 15.54 -31.03
C ARG A 215 18.16 16.64 -31.22
N TRP A 216 18.33 17.82 -30.62
CA TRP A 216 17.38 18.95 -30.70
C TRP A 216 17.89 20.11 -31.57
N ASN A 217 18.89 19.87 -32.43
CA ASN A 217 19.46 20.84 -33.36
C ASN A 217 19.97 22.11 -32.64
N GLU A 218 21.13 21.95 -32.00
CA GLU A 218 21.87 22.99 -31.25
C GLU A 218 21.92 24.35 -31.95
N ALA A 219 22.01 24.39 -33.29
CA ALA A 219 22.05 25.62 -34.09
C ALA A 219 20.82 26.55 -33.92
N ARG A 220 19.74 26.05 -33.32
CA ARG A 220 18.50 26.82 -33.06
C ARG A 220 18.21 27.03 -31.57
N ILE A 221 19.17 26.78 -30.68
CA ILE A 221 18.95 26.81 -29.22
C ILE A 221 18.34 28.11 -28.69
N GLU A 222 18.69 29.25 -29.30
CA GLU A 222 18.16 30.56 -28.92
C GLU A 222 16.67 30.74 -29.24
N SER A 223 16.13 29.94 -30.16
CA SER A 223 14.73 29.96 -30.61
C SER A 223 13.86 28.88 -29.96
N TRP A 224 14.42 28.06 -29.07
CA TRP A 224 13.67 27.00 -28.41
C TRP A 224 12.55 27.54 -27.52
N SER A 225 11.37 26.91 -27.63
CA SER A 225 10.23 27.22 -26.77
C SER A 225 10.47 26.72 -25.34
N SER A 226 9.63 27.19 -24.40
CA SER A 226 9.68 26.70 -23.02
C SER A 226 9.45 25.19 -22.90
N ALA A 227 8.62 24.62 -23.78
CA ALA A 227 8.35 23.18 -23.81
C ALA A 227 9.57 22.38 -24.28
N VAL A 228 10.32 22.88 -25.26
CA VAL A 228 11.58 22.24 -25.71
C VAL A 228 12.63 22.30 -24.61
N TRP A 229 12.76 23.45 -23.93
CA TRP A 229 13.67 23.58 -22.79
C TRP A 229 13.36 22.60 -21.66
N GLU A 230 12.08 22.33 -21.43
CA GLU A 230 11.64 21.36 -20.44
C GLU A 230 11.96 19.92 -20.82
N GLU A 231 11.65 19.52 -22.04
CA GLU A 231 11.99 18.19 -22.54
C GLU A 231 13.50 17.94 -22.50
N VAL A 232 14.31 18.92 -22.91
CA VAL A 232 15.78 18.83 -22.86
C VAL A 232 16.27 18.71 -21.42
N THR A 233 15.74 19.52 -20.50
CA THR A 233 16.13 19.50 -19.09
C THR A 233 15.84 18.15 -18.45
N LEU A 234 14.66 17.59 -18.67
CA LEU A 234 14.26 16.29 -18.15
C LEU A 234 15.05 15.15 -18.81
N THR A 235 15.38 15.28 -20.11
CA THR A 235 16.20 14.29 -20.82
C THR A 235 17.62 14.25 -20.27
N LEU A 236 18.21 15.41 -19.99
CA LEU A 236 19.52 15.50 -19.34
C LEU A 236 19.45 14.85 -17.95
N LEU A 237 18.47 15.24 -17.13
CA LEU A 237 18.28 14.66 -15.79
C LEU A 237 18.16 13.13 -15.84
N TRP A 238 17.32 12.59 -16.73
CA TRP A 238 17.15 11.16 -16.91
C TRP A 238 18.46 10.45 -17.27
N ARG A 239 19.22 10.99 -18.23
CA ARG A 239 20.50 10.39 -18.65
C ARG A 239 21.53 10.40 -17.53
N LEU A 240 21.57 11.48 -16.74
CA LEU A 240 22.45 11.60 -15.59
C LEU A 240 22.11 10.56 -14.53
N CYS A 241 20.84 10.46 -14.14
CA CYS A 241 20.37 9.47 -13.17
C CYS A 241 20.66 8.05 -13.67
N ARG A 242 20.30 7.73 -14.91
CA ARG A 242 20.52 6.40 -15.51
C ARG A 242 22.00 6.03 -15.54
N SER A 243 22.87 6.96 -15.91
CA SER A 243 24.30 6.68 -15.93
C SER A 243 24.87 6.45 -14.53
N GLY A 244 24.40 7.22 -13.54
CA GLY A 244 24.81 7.04 -12.16
C GLY A 244 24.36 5.71 -11.57
N THR A 245 23.12 5.28 -11.86
CA THR A 245 22.59 4.01 -11.34
C THR A 245 23.26 2.79 -11.96
N HIS A 246 23.52 2.79 -13.27
CA HIS A 246 24.25 1.68 -13.91
C HIS A 246 25.67 1.49 -13.36
N ALA A 247 26.30 2.54 -12.84
CA ALA A 247 27.61 2.45 -12.21
C ALA A 247 27.57 1.80 -10.80
N LEU A 248 26.39 1.68 -10.19
CA LEU A 248 26.20 1.24 -8.80
C LEU A 248 25.51 -0.12 -8.65
N LEU A 249 24.76 -0.58 -9.65
CA LEU A 249 23.92 -1.78 -9.52
C LEU A 249 24.75 -3.08 -9.54
N GLN A 250 24.64 -3.86 -8.46
CA GLN A 250 24.83 -5.32 -8.49
C GLN A 250 23.52 -5.99 -8.95
N PRO A 251 23.57 -7.13 -9.67
CA PRO A 251 22.36 -7.82 -10.11
C PRO A 251 21.53 -8.27 -8.90
N PRO A 252 20.19 -8.13 -8.94
CA PRO A 252 19.32 -8.55 -7.83
C PRO A 252 19.45 -10.06 -7.61
N GLN A 253 19.60 -10.48 -6.35
CA GLN A 253 19.42 -11.88 -5.97
C GLN A 253 17.94 -12.21 -6.04
N GLU A 254 17.57 -13.27 -6.76
CA GLU A 254 16.19 -13.75 -6.78
C GLU A 254 15.76 -14.13 -5.36
N PRO A 255 14.64 -13.60 -4.85
CA PRO A 255 14.11 -14.01 -3.56
C PRO A 255 13.75 -15.50 -3.62
N LEU A 256 14.09 -16.23 -2.57
CA LEU A 256 13.69 -17.64 -2.45
C LEU A 256 12.16 -17.74 -2.47
N PRO A 257 11.59 -18.73 -3.17
CA PRO A 257 10.14 -18.93 -3.21
C PRO A 257 9.61 -19.18 -1.79
N TRP A 258 8.53 -18.47 -1.42
CA TRP A 258 7.86 -18.63 -0.14
C TRP A 258 7.28 -20.04 -0.01
N LEU A 259 7.69 -20.78 1.02
CA LEU A 259 7.14 -22.09 1.36
C LEU A 259 6.07 -21.91 2.44
N ARG A 260 4.80 -22.15 2.09
CA ARG A 260 3.70 -22.11 3.06
C ARG A 260 3.91 -23.20 4.12
N LEU A 261 3.66 -22.91 5.40
CA LEU A 261 3.82 -23.89 6.49
C LEU A 261 2.98 -25.16 6.26
N HIS A 262 1.77 -25.02 5.70
CA HIS A 262 0.96 -26.15 5.24
C HIS A 262 1.75 -27.05 4.28
N ASP A 263 2.39 -26.47 3.25
CA ASP A 263 3.12 -27.23 2.24
C ASP A 263 4.35 -27.90 2.86
N ALA A 264 5.03 -27.21 3.77
CA ALA A 264 6.15 -27.77 4.53
C ALA A 264 5.72 -28.97 5.40
N LEU A 265 4.61 -28.85 6.13
CA LEU A 265 4.09 -29.90 7.01
C LEU A 265 3.53 -31.09 6.22
N SER A 266 2.81 -30.83 5.14
CA SER A 266 2.30 -31.87 4.23
C SER A 266 3.43 -32.66 3.59
N VAL A 267 4.53 -32.00 3.20
CA VAL A 267 5.73 -32.67 2.66
C VAL A 267 6.48 -33.47 3.74
N LEU A 268 6.59 -32.95 4.96
CA LEU A 268 7.32 -33.61 6.06
C LEU A 268 6.58 -34.79 6.68
N HIS A 269 5.25 -34.70 6.79
CA HIS A 269 4.45 -35.68 7.54
C HIS A 269 3.54 -36.54 6.67
N GLY A 270 3.40 -36.22 5.37
CA GLY A 270 2.55 -36.98 4.44
C GLY A 270 1.06 -36.96 4.81
N GLN A 271 0.67 -36.09 5.74
CA GLN A 271 -0.70 -35.87 6.18
C GLN A 271 -1.05 -34.41 5.93
N ASP A 272 -2.22 -34.19 5.34
CA ASP A 272 -2.76 -32.85 5.13
C ASP A 272 -3.27 -32.31 6.48
N PRO A 273 -2.68 -31.24 7.03
CA PRO A 273 -3.12 -30.68 8.31
C PRO A 273 -4.54 -30.12 8.24
N ASP A 274 -5.08 -29.82 7.04
CA ASP A 274 -6.46 -29.38 6.87
C ASP A 274 -7.46 -30.54 7.09
N GLN A 275 -7.02 -31.81 7.13
CA GLN A 275 -7.87 -32.94 7.56
C GLN A 275 -8.26 -32.89 9.04
N LEU A 276 -7.57 -32.10 9.85
CA LEU A 276 -8.00 -31.79 11.22
C LEU A 276 -9.22 -30.86 11.24
N VAL A 277 -9.55 -30.24 10.11
CA VAL A 277 -10.73 -29.40 9.92
C VAL A 277 -11.88 -30.27 9.38
N ASN A 278 -13.01 -30.26 10.07
CA ASN A 278 -14.11 -31.20 9.83
C ASN A 278 -14.91 -30.83 8.56
N GLU A 279 -14.83 -31.66 7.52
CA GLU A 279 -15.53 -31.48 6.24
C GLU A 279 -17.06 -31.28 6.36
N LEU A 280 -17.68 -31.93 7.35
CA LEU A 280 -19.12 -31.93 7.52
C LEU A 280 -19.61 -30.59 8.10
N LEU A 281 -18.82 -29.98 8.98
CA LEU A 281 -19.10 -28.67 9.55
C LEU A 281 -18.95 -27.55 8.52
N ILE A 282 -18.00 -27.63 7.59
CA ILE A 282 -17.82 -26.64 6.51
C ILE A 282 -19.06 -26.56 5.61
N ARG A 283 -19.56 -27.73 5.15
CA ARG A 283 -20.73 -27.78 4.27
C ARG A 283 -22.00 -27.29 4.97
N PHE A 284 -22.13 -27.60 6.26
CA PHE A 284 -23.27 -27.15 7.06
C PHE A 284 -23.22 -25.63 7.33
N CYS A 285 -22.06 -25.05 7.58
CA CYS A 285 -21.93 -23.60 7.77
C CYS A 285 -22.11 -22.80 6.47
N ALA A 286 -21.66 -23.34 5.33
CA ALA A 286 -21.80 -22.68 4.03
C ALA A 286 -23.25 -22.67 3.50
N SER A 287 -24.14 -23.57 3.95
CA SER A 287 -25.55 -23.59 3.54
C SER A 287 -26.43 -22.54 4.24
N PHE A 288 -25.88 -21.79 5.20
CA PHE A 288 -26.58 -20.73 5.92
C PHE A 288 -25.96 -19.33 5.75
N ALA A 289 -25.10 -19.14 4.74
CA ALA A 289 -24.57 -17.84 4.31
C ALA A 289 -25.42 -17.23 3.18
#